data_AF-A0A946AZH0-F1
#
_entry.id   AF-A0A946AZH0-F1
#
_cell.length_a   1.000
_cell.length_b   1.000
_cell.length_c   1.000
_cell.angle_alpha   90.00
_cell.angle_beta   90.00
_cell.angle_gamma   90.00
#
_symmetry.space_group_name_H-M   'P 1'
#
loop_
_entity.id
_entity.type
_entity.pdbx_description
1 polymer ?
#
loop_
_entity_poly.entity_id
_entity_poly.type
_entity_poly.pdbx_seq_one_letter_code
_entity_poly.pdbx_strand_id
1 'polypeptide(L)'
;MNEKNELPVPLPNEDESALVSSKLEESREWVINTYRKHQQVQTSSWLDNVLGEGLRAKSYVVPILLDTNTIRHRQSIQEQVFPAPRIINEDLLVTDHMKVILEADCGMGKTTFLKYYQEQLLQHVPHPVYPLPVYFNLGNLQEGEGVTRFMESVHQEMLDVILIECEEDSDLVLDKECLLKTIKYLEREGRIMFLLDALDQLPAEDRFQFYLETFVEDKIFR
;
A
#
# COMPACT_ATOMS: atom_id res chain seq x y z
N MET A 1 -20.25 41.55 57.47
CA MET A 1 -21.11 40.35 57.59
C MET A 1 -22.27 40.49 56.63
N ASN A 2 -22.20 39.87 55.46
CA ASN A 2 -23.15 38.82 55.07
C ASN A 2 -22.68 38.17 53.78
N GLU A 3 -22.54 36.86 53.90
CA GLU A 3 -21.95 35.92 52.96
C GLU A 3 -22.82 35.79 51.70
N LYS A 4 -22.17 35.78 50.54
CA LYS A 4 -22.75 35.17 49.34
C LYS A 4 -22.19 33.76 49.25
N ASN A 5 -23.03 32.78 49.55
CA ASN A 5 -22.80 31.37 49.29
C ASN A 5 -22.73 31.14 47.77
N GLU A 6 -21.52 31.09 47.23
CA GLU A 6 -21.27 30.45 45.95
C GLU A 6 -21.02 28.97 46.21
N LEU A 7 -22.02 28.15 45.88
CA LEU A 7 -21.86 26.68 45.85
C LEU A 7 -20.77 26.35 44.82
N PRO A 8 -19.78 25.49 45.14
CA PRO A 8 -18.78 25.11 44.16
C PRO A 8 -19.46 24.28 43.07
N VAL A 9 -19.42 24.78 41.83
CA VAL A 9 -19.73 23.99 40.64
C VAL A 9 -18.74 22.82 40.62
N PRO A 10 -19.19 21.56 40.52
CA PRO A 10 -18.26 20.44 40.39
C PRO A 10 -17.46 20.66 39.12
N LEU A 11 -16.15 20.89 39.26
CA LEU A 11 -15.22 20.72 38.16
C LEU A 11 -15.36 19.26 37.71
N PRO A 12 -15.54 18.97 36.42
CA PRO A 12 -15.53 17.59 35.96
C PRO A 12 -14.19 16.98 36.38
N ASN A 13 -14.22 15.87 37.10
CA ASN A 13 -13.03 15.10 37.42
C ASN A 13 -12.30 14.82 36.09
N GLU A 14 -11.10 15.37 35.92
CA GLU A 14 -10.23 15.07 34.78
C GLU A 14 -9.76 13.60 34.77
N ASP A 15 -10.11 12.84 35.82
CA ASP A 15 -9.81 11.41 36.00
C ASP A 15 -10.88 10.45 35.44
N GLU A 16 -11.91 10.95 34.74
CA GLU A 16 -12.80 10.11 33.90
C GLU A 16 -12.57 10.35 32.40
N SER A 17 -11.34 10.70 32.01
CA SER A 17 -10.88 10.34 30.67
C SER A 17 -10.85 8.82 30.61
N ALA A 18 -11.94 8.25 30.09
CA ALA A 18 -12.05 6.83 29.80
C ALA A 18 -10.79 6.40 29.03
N LEU A 19 -9.84 5.82 29.75
CA LEU A 19 -8.78 4.98 29.21
C LEU A 19 -9.49 3.75 28.65
N VAL A 20 -10.20 3.94 27.54
CA VAL A 20 -10.52 2.87 26.62
C VAL A 20 -9.17 2.37 26.18
N SER A 21 -8.67 1.34 26.85
CA SER A 21 -7.61 0.51 26.30
C SER A 21 -8.18 -0.03 25.00
N SER A 22 -7.97 0.71 23.90
CA SER A 22 -8.35 0.27 22.57
C SER A 22 -7.68 -1.08 22.38
N LYS A 23 -8.47 -2.07 21.97
CA LYS A 23 -7.90 -3.39 21.70
C LYS A 23 -6.83 -3.22 20.62
N LEU A 24 -5.80 -4.06 20.61
CA LEU A 24 -4.68 -3.90 19.69
C LEU A 24 -5.15 -3.85 18.23
N GLU A 25 -6.13 -4.68 17.88
CA GLU A 25 -6.78 -4.74 16.57
C GLU A 25 -7.56 -3.46 16.18
N GLU A 26 -7.90 -2.58 17.12
CA GLU A 26 -8.52 -1.27 16.87
C GLU A 26 -7.46 -0.17 16.67
N SER A 27 -6.22 -0.41 17.10
CA SER A 27 -5.13 0.55 16.98
C SER A 27 -4.56 0.54 15.55
N ARG A 28 -4.81 1.63 14.82
CA ARG A 28 -4.28 1.84 13.47
C ARG A 28 -2.75 1.70 13.43
N GLU A 29 -2.07 2.32 14.39
CA GLU A 29 -0.59 2.31 14.44
C GLU A 29 -0.07 0.91 14.68
N TRP A 30 -0.70 0.15 15.58
CA TRP A 30 -0.34 -1.24 15.83
C TRP A 30 -0.55 -2.09 14.58
N VAL A 31 -1.73 -2.01 13.95
CA VAL A 31 -2.05 -2.73 12.71
C VAL A 31 -1.05 -2.41 11.59
N ILE A 32 -0.69 -1.13 11.41
CA ILE A 32 0.30 -0.71 10.41
C ILE A 32 1.67 -1.33 10.70
N ASN A 33 2.14 -1.23 11.95
CA ASN A 33 3.47 -1.71 12.32
C ASN A 33 3.56 -3.24 12.23
N THR A 34 2.53 -3.95 12.69
CA THR A 34 2.46 -5.41 12.63
C THR A 34 2.42 -5.90 11.17
N TYR A 35 1.58 -5.29 10.32
CA TYR A 35 1.59 -5.61 8.89
C TYR A 35 2.97 -5.38 8.28
N ARG A 36 3.59 -4.22 8.53
CA ARG A 36 4.90 -3.89 7.95
C ARG A 36 5.99 -4.86 8.38
N LYS A 37 6.02 -5.23 9.67
CA LYS A 37 6.95 -6.23 10.23
C LYS A 37 6.86 -7.55 9.46
N HIS A 38 5.67 -8.12 9.36
CA HIS A 38 5.47 -9.43 8.73
C HIS A 38 5.63 -9.39 7.22
N GLN A 39 5.09 -8.36 6.58
CA GLN A 39 5.23 -8.18 5.14
C GLN A 39 6.70 -8.03 4.74
N GLN A 40 7.52 -7.36 5.55
CA GLN A 40 8.95 -7.22 5.29
C GLN A 40 9.63 -8.59 5.27
N VAL A 41 9.33 -9.45 6.24
CA VAL A 41 9.91 -10.80 6.32
C VAL A 41 9.49 -11.64 5.12
N GLN A 42 8.20 -11.64 4.77
CA GLN A 42 7.70 -12.39 3.62
C GLN A 42 8.31 -11.91 2.29
N THR A 43 8.36 -10.59 2.08
CA THR A 43 8.93 -10.01 0.87
C THR A 43 10.43 -10.26 0.78
N SER A 44 11.17 -10.17 1.90
CA SER A 44 12.60 -10.48 1.95
C SER A 44 12.86 -11.95 1.62
N SER A 45 12.09 -12.87 2.22
CA SER A 45 12.18 -14.31 1.95
C SER A 45 11.88 -14.63 0.48
N TRP A 46 10.86 -13.99 -0.11
CA TRP A 46 10.58 -14.13 -1.53
C TRP A 46 11.76 -13.66 -2.39
N LEU A 47 12.37 -12.52 -2.06
CA LEU A 47 13.54 -12.00 -2.78
C LEU A 47 14.78 -12.88 -2.62
N ASP A 48 15.01 -13.44 -1.43
CA ASP A 48 16.10 -14.40 -1.19
C ASP A 48 15.95 -15.64 -2.06
N ASN A 49 14.72 -16.15 -2.21
CA ASN A 49 14.45 -17.30 -3.09
C ASN A 49 14.69 -16.99 -4.57
N VAL A 50 14.46 -15.75 -5.02
CA VAL A 50 14.59 -15.36 -6.44
C VAL A 50 15.99 -14.87 -6.80
N LEU A 51 16.65 -14.12 -5.92
CA LEU A 51 17.92 -13.44 -6.17
C LEU A 51 19.11 -14.08 -5.43
N GLY A 52 18.85 -15.04 -4.55
CA GLY A 52 19.82 -15.59 -3.62
C GLY A 52 19.94 -14.79 -2.32
N GLU A 53 20.34 -15.50 -1.26
CA GLU A 53 20.57 -14.91 0.06
C GLU A 53 21.72 -13.90 0.05
N GLY A 54 21.60 -12.86 0.88
CA GLY A 54 22.67 -11.91 1.14
C GLY A 54 22.33 -10.45 0.78
N LEU A 55 23.36 -9.62 0.67
CA LEU A 55 23.18 -8.19 0.41
C LEU A 55 22.59 -7.94 -0.98
N ARG A 56 21.39 -7.36 -1.03
CA ARG A 56 20.68 -6.99 -2.28
C ARG A 56 21.55 -6.17 -3.24
N ALA A 57 22.39 -5.29 -2.72
CA ALA A 57 23.33 -4.48 -3.52
C ALA A 57 24.33 -5.32 -4.35
N LYS A 58 24.49 -6.62 -4.06
CA LYS A 58 25.34 -7.54 -4.82
C LYS A 58 24.54 -8.42 -5.79
N SER A 59 23.28 -8.71 -5.49
CA SER A 59 22.44 -9.65 -6.25
C SER A 59 21.41 -8.97 -7.15
N TYR A 60 21.15 -7.67 -6.97
CA TYR A 60 20.15 -6.93 -7.73
C TYR A 60 20.71 -5.64 -8.32
N VAL A 61 20.51 -5.46 -9.63
CA VAL A 61 20.79 -4.21 -10.33
C VAL A 61 19.47 -3.50 -10.55
N VAL A 62 19.30 -2.34 -9.91
CA VAL A 62 18.08 -1.55 -10.03
C VAL A 62 17.91 -1.08 -11.49
N PRO A 63 16.76 -1.35 -12.12
CA PRO A 63 16.51 -0.92 -13.49
C PRO A 63 16.42 0.61 -13.59
N ILE A 64 16.80 1.15 -14.74
CA ILE A 64 16.64 2.57 -15.05
C ILE A 64 15.18 2.81 -15.46
N LEU A 65 14.50 3.70 -14.75
CA LEU A 65 13.13 4.10 -15.08
C LEU A 65 13.15 5.31 -16.02
N LEU A 66 12.31 5.23 -17.06
CA LEU A 66 12.17 6.27 -18.07
C LEU A 66 10.73 6.79 -18.05
N ASP A 67 10.56 8.10 -17.90
CA ASP A 67 9.27 8.77 -18.05
C ASP A 67 8.95 8.89 -19.54
N THR A 68 7.91 8.18 -19.97
CA THR A 68 7.42 8.14 -21.35
C THR A 68 6.18 8.99 -21.57
N ASN A 69 5.77 9.83 -20.59
CA ASN A 69 4.60 10.69 -20.72
C ASN A 69 4.75 11.68 -21.90
N THR A 70 3.99 11.43 -22.96
CA THR A 70 4.02 12.23 -24.20
C THR A 70 3.43 13.64 -24.04
N ILE A 71 2.65 13.90 -22.98
CA ILE A 71 1.83 15.12 -22.87
C ILE A 71 2.64 16.36 -22.44
N ARG A 72 3.72 16.21 -21.64
CA ARG A 72 4.51 17.36 -21.18
C ARG A 72 5.45 17.95 -22.24
N HIS A 73 5.53 17.34 -23.43
CA HIS A 73 6.52 17.71 -24.45
C HIS A 73 5.94 18.12 -25.82
N ARG A 74 4.64 18.44 -25.92
CA ARG A 74 4.07 19.03 -27.15
C ARG A 74 4.56 20.47 -27.37
N GLN A 75 5.74 20.63 -27.96
CA GLN A 75 6.07 21.82 -28.73
C GLN A 75 5.66 21.58 -30.18
N SER A 76 4.56 22.21 -30.61
CA SER A 76 4.08 22.35 -32.00
C SER A 76 3.87 21.08 -32.86
N ILE A 77 2.69 20.99 -33.48
CA ILE A 77 2.34 19.94 -34.48
C ILE A 77 3.28 19.96 -35.71
N GLN A 78 4.06 21.03 -35.90
CA GLN A 78 4.96 21.22 -37.04
C GLN A 78 6.38 20.66 -36.80
N GLU A 79 6.76 20.38 -35.56
CA GLU A 79 8.05 19.79 -35.21
C GLU A 79 7.80 18.39 -34.65
N GLN A 80 8.07 17.34 -35.43
CA GLN A 80 8.15 15.96 -34.92
C GLN A 80 9.41 15.82 -34.04
N VAL A 81 9.42 16.49 -32.89
CA VAL A 81 10.40 16.25 -31.84
C VAL A 81 9.83 15.14 -30.99
N PHE A 82 10.30 13.91 -31.21
CA PHE A 82 10.10 12.84 -30.25
C PHE A 82 10.86 13.24 -28.98
N PRO A 83 10.19 13.55 -27.86
CA PRO A 83 10.91 13.87 -26.64
C PRO A 83 11.78 12.69 -26.23
N ALA A 84 13.04 12.95 -25.92
CA ALA A 84 13.88 11.95 -25.27
C ALA A 84 13.25 11.60 -23.92
N PRO A 85 13.02 10.30 -23.61
CA PRO A 85 12.48 9.90 -22.32
C PRO A 85 13.35 10.45 -21.19
N ARG A 86 12.72 11.03 -20.16
CA ARG A 86 13.44 11.54 -18.99
C ARG A 86 13.79 10.38 -18.07
N ILE A 87 15.04 10.32 -17.61
CA ILE A 87 15.42 9.37 -16.55
C ILE A 87 14.81 9.84 -15.23
N ILE A 88 14.07 8.94 -14.57
CA ILE A 88 13.52 9.16 -13.23
C ILE A 88 14.57 8.72 -12.22
N ASN A 89 15.11 9.66 -11.45
CA ASN A 89 16.06 9.39 -10.36
C ASN A 89 15.45 9.61 -8.98
N GLU A 90 14.33 10.33 -8.94
CA GLU A 90 13.52 10.51 -7.75
C GLU A 90 12.74 9.25 -7.36
N ASP A 91 12.33 9.20 -6.09
CA ASP A 91 11.42 8.18 -5.58
C ASP A 91 10.06 8.31 -6.31
N LEU A 92 9.46 7.17 -6.68
CA LEU A 92 8.16 7.13 -7.34
C LEU A 92 7.07 7.80 -6.49
N LEU A 93 7.20 7.79 -5.15
CA LEU A 93 6.32 8.49 -4.22
C LEU A 93 6.37 10.02 -4.33
N VAL A 94 7.47 10.57 -4.84
CA VAL A 94 7.70 12.03 -4.96
C VAL A 94 7.27 12.57 -6.32
N THR A 95 7.00 11.68 -7.29
CA THR A 95 6.54 12.10 -8.61
C THR A 95 5.15 12.73 -8.54
N ASP A 96 4.86 13.72 -9.41
CA ASP A 96 3.56 14.42 -9.49
C ASP A 96 2.36 13.49 -9.85
N HIS A 97 2.60 12.18 -9.97
CA HIS A 97 1.67 11.21 -10.51
C HIS A 97 1.27 10.20 -9.44
N MET A 98 0.02 10.28 -8.94
CA MET A 98 -0.52 9.32 -7.98
C MET A 98 -0.70 7.91 -8.57
N LYS A 99 -0.64 7.75 -9.90
CA LYS A 99 -0.80 6.48 -10.61
C LYS A 99 0.26 6.36 -11.69
N VAL A 100 1.02 5.27 -11.63
CA VAL A 100 2.13 4.98 -12.54
C VAL A 100 1.92 3.62 -13.17
N ILE A 101 2.10 3.52 -14.49
CA ILE A 101 2.12 2.24 -15.21
C ILE A 101 3.58 1.94 -15.54
N LEU A 102 4.06 0.77 -15.11
CA LEU A 102 5.39 0.28 -15.43
C LEU A 102 5.32 -0.62 -16.66
N GLU A 103 5.81 -0.12 -17.79
CA GLU A 103 5.86 -0.85 -19.05
C GLU A 103 7.28 -1.37 -19.32
N ALA A 104 7.37 -2.68 -19.57
CA ALA A 104 8.59 -3.34 -20.03
C ALA A 104 8.24 -4.68 -20.67
N ASP A 105 9.11 -5.22 -21.50
CA ASP A 105 8.94 -6.53 -22.11
C ASP A 105 8.86 -7.66 -21.06
N CYS A 106 8.38 -8.83 -21.49
CA CYS A 106 8.37 -10.02 -20.66
C CYS A 106 9.80 -10.42 -20.27
N GLY A 107 10.01 -10.82 -19.02
CA GLY A 107 11.33 -11.21 -18.49
C GLY A 107 12.23 -10.05 -18.06
N MET A 108 11.81 -8.79 -18.22
CA MET A 108 12.59 -7.61 -17.79
C MET A 108 12.58 -7.35 -16.27
N GLY A 109 12.05 -8.27 -15.46
CA GLY A 109 12.10 -8.20 -14.00
C GLY A 109 11.09 -7.24 -13.34
N LYS A 110 9.94 -6.95 -13.97
CA LYS A 110 8.89 -6.07 -13.40
C LYS A 110 8.44 -6.51 -12.00
N THR A 111 8.10 -7.79 -11.84
CA THR A 111 7.73 -8.38 -10.54
C THR A 111 8.84 -8.24 -9.51
N THR A 112 10.07 -8.56 -9.90
CA THR A 112 11.25 -8.44 -9.03
C THR A 112 11.49 -6.99 -8.62
N PHE A 113 11.31 -6.04 -9.53
CA PHE A 113 11.39 -4.62 -9.24
C PHE A 113 10.32 -4.19 -8.24
N LEU A 114 9.05 -4.56 -8.44
CA LEU A 114 7.96 -4.23 -7.51
C LEU A 114 8.21 -4.81 -6.12
N LYS A 115 8.66 -6.07 -6.03
CA LYS A 115 8.98 -6.72 -4.74
C LYS A 115 10.20 -6.10 -4.06
N TYR A 116 11.25 -5.79 -4.82
CA TYR A 116 12.42 -5.07 -4.30
C TYR A 116 12.01 -3.68 -3.78
N TYR A 117 11.21 -2.96 -4.55
CA TYR A 117 10.69 -1.65 -4.16
C TYR A 117 9.82 -1.73 -2.90
N GLN A 118 8.96 -2.76 -2.81
CA GLN A 118 8.18 -3.04 -1.59
C GLN A 118 9.10 -3.27 -0.37
N GLU A 119 10.16 -4.09 -0.51
CA GLU A 119 11.14 -4.34 0.56
C GLU A 119 11.78 -3.04 1.04
N GLN A 120 12.19 -2.16 0.11
CA GLN A 120 12.75 -0.85 0.44
C GLN A 120 11.75 0.03 1.21
N LEU A 121 10.49 0.10 0.76
CA LEU A 121 9.44 0.86 1.45
C LEU A 121 9.14 0.34 2.87
N LEU A 122 9.31 -0.96 3.10
CA LEU A 122 9.10 -1.60 4.40
C LEU A 122 10.27 -1.40 5.36
N GLN A 123 11.50 -1.37 4.85
CA GLN A 123 12.73 -1.15 5.63
C GLN A 123 12.90 0.30 6.11
N HIS A 124 12.40 1.27 5.34
CA HIS A 124 12.51 2.69 5.68
C HIS A 124 11.38 3.17 6.62
N VAL A 125 11.50 4.40 7.10
CA VAL A 125 10.44 5.06 7.88
C VAL A 125 9.14 5.08 7.05
N PRO A 126 7.98 4.68 7.62
CA PRO A 126 6.73 4.68 6.88
C PRO A 126 6.41 6.05 6.28
N HIS A 127 5.92 6.06 5.04
CA HIS A 127 5.45 7.31 4.41
C HIS A 127 4.27 7.89 5.21
N PRO A 128 4.24 9.20 5.51
CA PRO A 128 3.21 9.80 6.38
C PRO A 128 1.79 9.68 5.83
N VAL A 129 1.65 9.57 4.50
CA VAL A 129 0.36 9.40 3.82
C VAL A 129 0.08 7.93 3.52
N TYR A 130 1.09 7.18 3.06
CA TYR A 130 0.94 5.83 2.49
C TYR A 130 1.83 4.81 3.24
N PRO A 131 1.58 4.55 4.53
CA PRO A 131 2.45 3.69 5.33
C PRO A 131 2.41 2.20 4.93
N LEU A 132 1.42 1.78 4.13
CA LEU A 132 1.15 0.38 3.80
C LEU A 132 1.44 0.08 2.32
N PRO A 133 2.66 -0.39 1.97
CA PRO A 133 2.95 -0.87 0.62
C PRO A 133 2.41 -2.29 0.44
N VAL A 134 1.28 -2.41 -0.24
CA VAL A 134 0.57 -3.67 -0.51
C VAL A 134 0.86 -4.12 -1.94
N TYR A 135 1.56 -5.25 -2.07
CA TYR A 135 1.75 -5.91 -3.36
C TYR A 135 0.57 -6.85 -3.63
N PHE A 136 0.01 -6.79 -4.83
CA PHE A 136 -1.04 -7.72 -5.26
C PHE A 136 -0.82 -8.17 -6.70
N ASN A 137 -0.88 -9.48 -6.93
CA ASN A 137 -0.81 -10.06 -8.27
C ASN A 137 -2.24 -10.19 -8.83
N LEU A 138 -2.54 -9.43 -9.87
CA LEU A 138 -3.89 -9.41 -10.47
C LEU A 138 -4.28 -10.75 -11.11
N GLY A 139 -3.30 -11.60 -11.46
CA GLY A 139 -3.55 -12.97 -11.92
C GLY A 139 -4.16 -13.90 -10.86
N ASN A 140 -4.21 -13.47 -9.59
CA ASN A 140 -4.87 -14.23 -8.52
C ASN A 140 -6.40 -14.04 -8.50
N LEU A 141 -6.94 -13.06 -9.24
CA LEU A 141 -8.39 -12.83 -9.31
C LEU A 141 -9.05 -13.90 -10.18
N GLN A 142 -10.21 -14.43 -9.76
CA GLN A 142 -10.94 -15.38 -10.61
C GLN A 142 -11.61 -14.64 -11.78
N GLU A 143 -11.69 -15.29 -12.94
CA GLU A 143 -12.30 -14.72 -14.14
C GLU A 143 -13.75 -14.25 -13.87
N GLY A 144 -14.05 -12.99 -14.20
CA GLY A 144 -15.39 -12.42 -14.08
C GLY A 144 -15.80 -11.96 -12.68
N GLU A 145 -14.93 -12.08 -11.67
CA GLU A 145 -15.15 -11.47 -10.35
C GLU A 145 -14.93 -9.95 -10.35
N GLY A 146 -14.20 -9.47 -11.36
CA GLY A 146 -13.90 -8.06 -11.57
C GLY A 146 -13.17 -7.41 -10.40
N VAL A 147 -13.15 -6.07 -10.43
CA VAL A 147 -12.57 -5.24 -9.36
C VAL A 147 -13.36 -5.34 -8.05
N THR A 148 -14.61 -5.81 -8.10
CA THR A 148 -15.49 -5.85 -6.93
C THR A 148 -14.95 -6.75 -5.81
N ARG A 149 -14.27 -7.85 -6.16
CA ARG A 149 -13.58 -8.73 -5.19
C ARG A 149 -12.10 -8.42 -4.99
N PHE A 150 -11.52 -7.55 -5.80
CA PHE A 150 -10.11 -7.16 -5.65
C PHE A 150 -9.85 -6.60 -4.24
N MET A 151 -10.66 -5.63 -3.79
CA MET A 151 -10.48 -5.04 -2.47
C MET A 151 -10.75 -6.04 -1.35
N GLU A 152 -11.72 -6.94 -1.52
CA GLU A 152 -11.97 -8.01 -0.54
C GLU A 152 -10.77 -8.94 -0.42
N SER A 153 -10.15 -9.31 -1.55
CA SER A 153 -8.96 -10.16 -1.60
C SER A 153 -7.77 -9.47 -0.93
N VAL A 154 -7.54 -8.19 -1.23
CA VAL A 154 -6.50 -7.39 -0.56
C VAL A 154 -6.72 -7.34 0.95
N HIS A 155 -7.96 -7.07 1.40
CA HIS A 155 -8.25 -7.01 2.82
C HIS A 155 -7.98 -8.35 3.54
N GLN A 156 -8.26 -9.48 2.87
CA GLN A 156 -7.95 -10.81 3.41
C GLN A 156 -6.45 -11.07 3.44
N GLU A 157 -5.71 -10.75 2.37
CA GLU A 157 -4.25 -10.91 2.36
C GLU A 157 -3.58 -10.09 3.46
N MET A 158 -4.01 -8.83 3.66
CA MET A 158 -3.51 -8.00 4.76
C MET A 158 -3.86 -8.60 6.13
N LEU A 159 -5.08 -9.11 6.29
CA LEU A 159 -5.53 -9.75 7.53
C LEU A 159 -4.65 -10.97 7.84
N ASP A 160 -4.40 -11.83 6.86
CA ASP A 160 -3.57 -13.02 7.01
C ASP A 160 -2.14 -12.67 7.41
N VAL A 161 -1.55 -11.62 6.80
CA VAL A 161 -0.21 -11.13 7.18
C VAL A 161 -0.15 -10.66 8.63
N ILE A 162 -1.19 -9.96 9.12
CA ILE A 162 -1.22 -9.48 10.50
C ILE A 162 -1.44 -10.64 11.49
N LEU A 163 -2.22 -11.65 11.11
CA LEU A 163 -2.50 -12.81 11.95
C LEU A 163 -1.27 -13.69 12.20
N ILE A 164 -0.19 -13.53 11.44
CA ILE A 164 1.12 -14.15 11.72
C ILE A 164 1.64 -13.73 13.11
N GLU A 165 1.29 -12.54 13.60
CA GLU A 165 1.66 -12.12 14.95
C GLU A 165 1.09 -13.07 16.02
N CYS A 166 -0.09 -13.65 15.81
CA CYS A 166 -0.67 -14.65 16.72
C CYS A 166 0.03 -16.01 16.63
N GLU A 167 0.77 -16.28 15.55
CA GLU A 167 1.60 -17.48 15.43
C GLU A 167 2.93 -17.32 16.18
N GLU A 168 3.46 -16.08 16.24
CA GLU A 168 4.67 -15.75 17.00
C GLU A 168 4.40 -15.57 18.51
N ASP A 169 3.25 -15.00 18.87
CA ASP A 169 2.79 -14.83 20.25
C ASP A 169 1.50 -15.63 20.48
N SER A 170 1.66 -16.82 21.08
CA SER A 170 0.54 -17.72 21.35
C SER A 170 -0.47 -17.18 22.36
N ASP A 171 -0.11 -16.17 23.15
CA ASP A 171 -0.99 -15.54 24.13
C ASP A 171 -1.82 -14.40 23.50
N LEU A 172 -1.45 -13.96 22.28
CA LEU A 172 -2.18 -12.93 21.55
C LEU A 172 -3.43 -13.52 20.89
N VAL A 173 -4.60 -13.00 21.31
CA VAL A 173 -5.89 -13.35 20.70
C VAL A 173 -6.51 -12.10 20.09
N LEU A 174 -6.55 -12.05 18.76
CA LEU A 174 -7.14 -10.94 18.01
C LEU A 174 -8.56 -11.26 17.55
N ASP A 175 -9.46 -10.29 17.70
CA ASP A 175 -10.76 -10.33 17.05
C ASP A 175 -10.60 -10.05 15.54
N LYS A 176 -10.73 -11.09 14.72
CA LYS A 176 -10.60 -11.01 13.25
C LYS A 176 -11.60 -10.05 12.61
N GLU A 177 -12.83 -9.98 13.12
CA GLU A 177 -13.84 -9.08 12.55
C GLU A 177 -13.51 -7.63 12.86
N CYS A 178 -12.99 -7.35 14.06
CA CYS A 178 -12.56 -6.02 14.46
C CYS A 178 -11.31 -5.60 13.68
N LEU A 179 -10.33 -6.48 13.54
CA LEU A 179 -9.13 -6.24 12.74
C LEU A 179 -9.47 -5.94 11.27
N LEU A 180 -10.38 -6.72 10.67
CA LEU A 180 -10.84 -6.49 9.30
C LEU A 180 -11.54 -5.14 9.14
N LYS A 181 -12.27 -4.66 10.16
CA LYS A 181 -12.84 -3.31 10.15
C LYS A 181 -11.74 -2.25 10.13
N THR A 182 -10.70 -2.40 10.96
CA THR A 182 -9.56 -1.47 10.99
C THR A 182 -8.83 -1.42 9.65
N ILE A 183 -8.59 -2.57 9.02
CA ILE A 183 -8.00 -2.65 7.67
C ILE A 183 -8.85 -1.88 6.64
N LYS A 184 -10.16 -2.09 6.63
CA LYS A 184 -11.09 -1.35 5.76
C LYS A 184 -11.12 0.15 6.05
N TYR A 185 -10.90 0.57 7.31
CA TYR A 185 -10.78 1.99 7.63
C TYR A 185 -9.49 2.59 7.07
N LEU A 186 -8.37 1.89 7.15
CA LEU A 186 -7.09 2.33 6.58
C LEU A 186 -7.16 2.50 5.07
N GLU A 187 -7.86 1.59 4.39
CA GLU A 187 -8.18 1.69 2.97
C GLU A 187 -8.98 2.95 2.65
N ARG A 188 -10.12 3.17 3.32
CA ARG A 188 -10.96 4.36 3.14
C ARG A 188 -10.28 5.69 3.46
N GLU A 189 -9.29 5.66 4.33
CA GLU A 189 -8.46 6.82 4.69
C GLU A 189 -7.32 7.06 3.68
N GLY A 190 -7.21 6.24 2.62
CA GLY A 190 -6.19 6.37 1.59
C GLY A 190 -4.77 6.04 2.09
N ARG A 191 -4.64 5.17 3.11
CA ARG A 191 -3.34 4.84 3.74
C ARG A 191 -2.54 3.75 3.01
N ILE A 192 -3.09 3.19 1.94
CA ILE A 192 -2.53 2.06 1.22
C ILE A 192 -1.88 2.52 -0.08
N MET A 193 -0.62 2.12 -0.30
CA MET A 193 0.05 2.19 -1.59
C MET A 193 -0.06 0.83 -2.27
N PHE A 194 -0.72 0.78 -3.42
CA PHE A 194 -0.89 -0.45 -4.19
C PHE A 194 0.25 -0.64 -5.19
N LEU A 195 0.93 -1.78 -5.10
CA LEU A 195 1.94 -2.26 -6.04
C LEU A 195 1.33 -3.44 -6.82
N LEU A 196 0.72 -3.12 -7.95
CA LEU A 196 -0.07 -4.08 -8.73
C LEU A 196 0.77 -4.70 -9.84
N ASP A 197 0.68 -6.01 -9.96
CA ASP A 197 1.43 -6.80 -10.93
C ASP A 197 0.50 -7.60 -11.84
N ALA A 198 1.04 -8.10 -12.95
CA ALA A 198 0.37 -9.02 -13.85
C ALA A 198 -0.95 -8.53 -14.45
N LEU A 199 -1.06 -7.23 -14.75
CA LEU A 199 -2.24 -6.65 -15.43
C LEU A 199 -2.56 -7.35 -16.77
N ASP A 200 -1.54 -7.88 -17.44
CA ASP A 200 -1.66 -8.65 -18.69
C ASP A 200 -2.22 -10.06 -18.51
N GLN A 201 -2.26 -10.59 -17.28
CA GLN A 201 -2.86 -11.90 -16.96
C GLN A 201 -4.37 -11.82 -16.75
N LEU A 202 -4.94 -10.61 -16.59
CA LEU A 202 -6.39 -10.44 -16.53
C LEU A 202 -7.04 -10.70 -17.90
N PRO A 203 -8.26 -11.27 -17.93
CA PRO A 203 -9.08 -11.29 -19.13
C PRO A 203 -9.21 -9.89 -19.75
N ALA A 204 -9.36 -9.81 -21.08
CA ALA A 204 -9.35 -8.53 -21.78
C ALA A 204 -10.44 -7.55 -21.30
N GLU A 205 -11.62 -8.07 -20.94
CA GLU A 205 -12.74 -7.31 -20.38
C GLU A 205 -12.40 -6.75 -19.00
N ASP A 206 -11.92 -7.61 -18.09
CA ASP A 206 -11.53 -7.23 -16.72
C ASP A 206 -10.37 -6.23 -16.73
N ARG A 207 -9.39 -6.41 -17.61
CA ARG A 207 -8.28 -5.47 -17.80
C ARG A 207 -8.75 -4.09 -18.24
N PHE A 208 -9.69 -4.04 -19.18
CA PHE A 208 -10.27 -2.76 -19.63
C PHE A 208 -11.06 -2.08 -18.51
N GLN A 209 -11.88 -2.84 -17.78
CA GLN A 209 -12.65 -2.33 -16.65
C GLN A 209 -11.73 -1.78 -15.55
N PHE A 210 -10.68 -2.54 -15.19
CA PHE A 210 -9.67 -2.13 -14.21
C PHE A 210 -9.00 -0.82 -14.62
N TYR A 211 -8.61 -0.70 -15.89
CA TYR A 211 -8.01 0.53 -16.42
C TYR A 211 -8.98 1.72 -16.35
N LEU A 212 -10.23 1.53 -16.77
CA LEU A 212 -11.27 2.56 -16.77
C LEU A 212 -11.52 3.07 -15.35
N GLU A 213 -11.78 2.17 -14.42
CA GLU A 213 -12.11 2.50 -13.04
C GLU A 213 -10.91 3.09 -12.27
N THR A 214 -9.68 2.66 -12.61
CA THR A 214 -8.45 3.15 -11.96
C THR A 214 -8.01 4.49 -12.55
N PHE A 215 -7.79 4.58 -13.85
CA PHE A 215 -7.12 5.73 -14.46
C PHE A 215 -8.06 6.80 -15.00
N VAL A 216 -9.28 6.44 -15.40
CA VAL A 216 -10.22 7.38 -16.05
C VAL A 216 -11.25 7.91 -15.06
N GLU A 217 -11.92 7.03 -14.34
CA GLU A 217 -13.01 7.41 -13.44
C GLU A 217 -12.54 7.68 -12.01
N ASP A 218 -11.34 7.22 -11.68
CA ASP A 218 -10.75 7.31 -10.35
C ASP A 218 -11.74 6.84 -9.27
N LYS A 219 -12.28 5.62 -9.42
CA LYS A 219 -13.29 5.08 -8.50
C LYS A 219 -12.70 4.14 -7.45
N ILE A 220 -11.57 3.50 -7.75
CA ILE A 220 -11.02 2.41 -6.93
C ILE A 220 -10.06 2.91 -5.85
N PHE A 221 -9.25 3.94 -6.15
CA PHE A 221 -8.10 4.32 -5.33
C PHE A 221 -8.15 5.80 -4.91
N ARG A 222 -9.33 6.30 -4.54
CA ARG A 222 -9.49 7.69 -4.04
C ARG A 222 -8.99 7.86 -2.62
#